data_AF-A0A931XUJ2-F1
#
_entry.id   AF-A0A931XUJ2-F1
#
_cell.length_a   1.000
_cell.length_b   1.000
_cell.length_c   1.000
_cell.angle_alpha   90.00
_cell.angle_beta   90.00
_cell.angle_gamma   90.00
#
_symmetry.space_group_name_H-M   'P 1'
#
loop_
_entity.id
_entity.type
_entity.pdbx_description
1 polymer ?
#
loop_
_entity_poly.entity_id
_entity_poly.type
_entity_poly.pdbx_seq_one_letter_code
_entity_poly.pdbx_strand_id
1 'polypeptide(L)' 'MVLLPAFTKSAKLPEGETVPLEFLPSDPGEYEFACQMGMFRGKVIVE' A
#
# COMPACT_ATOMS: atom_id res chain seq x y z
N MET A 1 -3.46 -9.75 -0.02
CA MET A 1 -3.87 -8.50 -0.68
C MET A 1 -3.43 -7.34 0.19
N VAL A 2 -2.84 -6.33 -0.42
CA VAL A 2 -2.47 -5.05 0.23
C VAL A 2 -3.42 -3.95 -0.24
N LEU A 3 -3.77 -3.04 0.66
CA LEU A 3 -4.63 -1.89 0.45
C LEU A 3 -3.83 -0.63 0.76
N LEU A 4 -3.82 0.33 -0.17
CA LEU A 4 -3.28 1.68 -0.01
C LEU A 4 -4.45 2.66 -0.24
N PRO A 5 -5.23 2.98 0.80
CA PRO A 5 -6.48 3.74 0.65
C PRO A 5 -6.27 5.15 0.13
N ALA A 6 -5.20 5.84 0.57
CA ALA A 6 -4.88 7.20 0.15
C ALA A 6 -4.70 7.34 -1.37
N PHE A 7 -4.30 6.27 -2.04
CA PHE A 7 -4.08 6.24 -3.49
C PHE A 7 -5.17 5.46 -4.24
N THR A 8 -6.21 4.99 -3.54
CA THR A 8 -7.26 4.10 -4.09
C THR A 8 -6.64 2.88 -4.81
N LYS A 9 -5.57 2.32 -4.22
CA LYS A 9 -4.84 1.18 -4.79
C LYS A 9 -5.03 -0.07 -3.95
N SER A 10 -5.17 -1.20 -4.62
CA SER A 10 -5.16 -2.52 -4.00
C SER A 10 -4.54 -3.53 -4.94
N ALA A 11 -3.74 -4.44 -4.40
CA ALA A 11 -3.11 -5.51 -5.18
C ALA A 11 -3.23 -6.86 -4.46
N LYS A 12 -3.48 -7.91 -5.24
CA LYS A 12 -3.29 -9.29 -4.78
C LYS A 12 -1.79 -9.56 -4.72
N LEU A 13 -1.36 -10.30 -3.69
CA LEU A 13 0.03 -10.70 -3.50
C LEU A 13 0.03 -12.23 -3.47
N PRO A 14 0.17 -12.89 -4.63
CA PRO A 14 0.35 -14.33 -4.68
C PRO A 14 1.73 -14.70 -4.08
N GLU A 15 1.81 -15.92 -3.55
CA GLU A 15 3.02 -16.39 -2.90
C GLU A 15 4.16 -16.58 -3.91
N GLY A 16 5.36 -16.10 -3.57
CA GLY A 16 6.55 -16.24 -4.41
C GLY A 16 6.63 -15.29 -5.61
N GLU A 17 5.68 -14.37 -5.77
CA GLU A 17 5.64 -13.42 -6.89
C GLU A 17 5.85 -11.97 -6.43
N THR A 18 6.69 -11.24 -7.16
CA THR A 18 6.84 -9.78 -6.98
C THR A 18 5.77 -9.05 -7.78
N VAL A 19 4.82 -8.42 -7.09
CA VAL A 19 3.75 -7.63 -7.72
C VAL A 19 4.10 -6.15 -7.64
N PRO A 20 4.35 -5.45 -8.77
CA PRO A 20 4.60 -4.02 -8.76
C PRO A 20 3.33 -3.24 -8.41
N LEU A 21 3.46 -2.26 -7.50
CA LEU A 21 2.38 -1.35 -7.12
C LEU A 21 2.85 0.09 -7.26
N GLU A 22 2.45 0.74 -8.33
CA GLU A 22 2.86 2.10 -8.66
C GLU A 22 1.81 3.12 -8.18
N PHE A 23 2.29 4.15 -7.49
CA PHE A 23 1.53 5.30 -7.06
C PHE A 23 2.41 6.55 -7.11
N LEU A 24 1.79 7.71 -7.31
CA LEU A 24 2.47 9.00 -7.31
C LEU A 24 1.94 9.81 -6.12
N PRO A 25 2.75 10.07 -5.07
CA PRO A 25 2.36 10.96 -4.01
C PRO A 25 2.36 12.41 -4.49
N SER A 26 1.28 13.15 -4.20
CA SER A 26 1.16 14.57 -4.54
C SER A 26 1.68 15.49 -3.45
N ASP A 27 1.63 15.04 -2.20
CA ASP A 27 1.99 15.81 -1.02
C ASP A 27 2.94 14.99 -0.13
N PRO A 28 3.85 15.63 0.62
CA PRO A 28 4.60 14.95 1.67
C PRO A 28 3.66 14.53 2.80
N GLY A 29 3.96 13.41 3.44
CA GLY A 29 3.17 12.90 4.56
C GLY A 29 3.27 11.40 4.78
N GLU A 30 2.49 10.92 5.74
CA GLU A 30 2.40 9.50 6.08
C GLU A 30 1.13 8.88 5.48
N TYR A 31 1.30 7.84 4.67
CA TYR A 31 0.21 7.12 4.04
C TYR A 31 0.14 5.69 4.58
N GLU A 32 -0.97 5.33 5.21
CA GLU A 32 -1.17 3.97 5.72
C GLU A 32 -1.39 2.96 4.59
N PHE A 33 -0.78 1.78 4.73
CA PHE A 33 -1.16 0.60 3.98
C PHE A 33 -1.45 -0.57 4.93
N ALA A 34 -2.36 -1.44 4.52
CA ALA A 34 -2.76 -2.57 5.35
C ALA A 34 -3.04 -3.82 4.52
N CYS A 35 -2.97 -5.00 5.15
CA CYS A 35 -3.57 -6.19 4.57
C CYS A 35 -5.09 -6.08 4.60
N GLN A 36 -5.79 -6.75 3.69
CA GLN A 36 -7.26 -6.71 3.61
C GLN A 36 -7.98 -7.06 4.92
N MET A 37 -7.39 -7.93 5.75
CA MET A 37 -7.95 -8.33 7.05
C MET A 37 -7.66 -7.33 8.17
N GLY A 38 -6.92 -6.24 7.90
CA GLY A 38 -6.58 -5.22 8.90
C GLY A 38 -5.67 -5.69 10.03
N MET A 39 -5.04 -6.87 9.90
CA MET A 39 -4.13 -7.41 10.92
C MET A 39 -2.73 -6.78 10.79
N PHE A 40 -2.21 -6.73 9.56
CA PHE A 40 -0.90 -6.13 9.26
C PHE A 40 -1.09 -4.72 8.74
N ARG A 41 -0.35 -3.77 9.31
CA ARG A 41 -0.36 -2.35 8.96
C ARG A 41 1.06 -1.85 8.81
N GLY A 42 1.25 -0.91 7.91
CA GLY A 42 2.51 -0.19 7.71
C GLY A 42 2.23 1.21 7.21
N LYS A 43 3.27 2.02 7.12
CA LYS A 43 3.19 3.41 6.63
C LYS A 43 4.23 3.63 5.54
N VAL A 44 3.82 4.33 4.49
CA VAL A 44 4.72 4.95 3.51
C VAL A 44 4.94 6.38 3.97
N ILE A 45 6.19 6.76 4.20
CA ILE A 45 6.58 8.13 4.55
C ILE A 45 7.10 8.78 3.28
N VAL A 46 6.50 9.90 2.90
CA VAL A 46 6.90 10.72 1.74
C VAL A 46 7.43 12.04 2.28
N GLU A 47 8.65 12.39 1.89
CA GLU A 47 9.37 13.61 2.26
C GLU A 47 9.60 14.52 1.06
#